data_AF-A0A368KB04-F1
#
_entry.id   AF-A0A368KB04-F1
#
_cell.length_a   1.000
_cell.length_b   1.000
_cell.length_c   1.000
_cell.angle_alpha   90.00
_cell.angle_beta   90.00
_cell.angle_gamma   90.00
#
_symmetry.space_group_name_H-M   'P 1'
#
loop_
_entity.id
_entity.type
_entity.pdbx_description
1 polymer ?
#
loop_
_entity_poly.entity_id
_entity_poly.type
_entity_poly.pdbx_seq_one_letter_code
_entity_poly.pdbx_strand_id
1 'polypeptide(L)'
;MKAGNDNGPIAGAILFLLIGPIIWAAHLLLVYGPQSALCAFRIAGRTQVDPWLISMLVAGVTVIAMAAVMLTLWRPRRVARIFRFDAAANDNRSFILSSMRWLGVLALIGIALAGATTLILDPCAQLR
;
A
#
# COMPACT_ATOMS: atom_id res chain seq x y z
N MET A 1 -21.15 -37.60 11.38
CA MET A 1 -20.97 -36.33 10.65
C MET A 1 -20.00 -35.48 11.45
N LYS A 2 -18.74 -35.34 10.99
CA LYS A 2 -17.72 -34.56 11.71
C LYS A 2 -17.94 -33.08 11.38
N ALA A 3 -18.13 -32.28 12.43
CA ALA A 3 -18.40 -30.85 12.36
C ALA A 3 -17.23 -30.09 11.70
N GLY A 4 -17.58 -28.99 11.04
CA GLY A 4 -16.76 -28.28 10.08
C GLY A 4 -15.56 -27.56 10.69
N ASN A 5 -14.40 -27.77 10.07
CA ASN A 5 -13.43 -26.74 9.68
C ASN A 5 -13.17 -25.58 10.67
N ASP A 6 -12.66 -25.87 11.87
CA ASP A 6 -12.06 -24.89 12.79
C ASP A 6 -10.63 -24.50 12.35
N ASN A 7 -10.51 -23.96 11.13
CA ASN A 7 -9.28 -23.29 10.73
C ASN A 7 -9.28 -21.91 11.42
N GLY A 8 -8.39 -21.67 12.38
CA GLY A 8 -8.04 -20.30 12.77
C GLY A 8 -7.84 -19.46 11.50
N PRO A 9 -8.42 -18.25 11.41
CA PRO A 9 -8.88 -17.71 10.13
C PRO A 9 -7.71 -17.57 9.16
N ILE A 10 -7.62 -18.49 8.20
CA ILE A 10 -6.64 -18.48 7.10
C ILE A 10 -6.69 -17.13 6.38
N ALA A 11 -7.90 -16.56 6.28
CA ALA A 11 -8.14 -15.20 5.79
C ALA A 11 -7.33 -14.12 6.55
N GLY A 12 -7.19 -14.25 7.88
CA GLY A 12 -6.40 -13.32 8.71
C GLY A 12 -4.89 -13.45 8.44
N ALA A 13 -4.39 -14.66 8.21
CA ALA A 13 -3.00 -14.89 7.84
C ALA A 13 -2.68 -14.32 6.45
N ILE A 14 -3.59 -14.51 5.50
CA ILE A 14 -3.50 -13.96 4.14
C ILE A 14 -3.51 -12.42 4.20
N LEU A 15 -4.48 -11.81 4.89
CA LEU A 15 -4.55 -10.35 5.07
C LEU A 15 -3.30 -9.78 5.74
N PHE A 16 -2.75 -10.47 6.73
CA PHE A 16 -1.52 -10.07 7.39
C PHE A 16 -0.31 -10.08 6.44
N LEU A 17 -0.17 -11.11 5.60
CA LEU A 17 0.89 -11.19 4.59
C LEU A 17 0.73 -10.13 3.49
N LEU A 18 -0.52 -9.86 3.08
CA LEU A 18 -0.85 -8.91 2.03
C LEU A 18 -0.92 -7.45 2.51
N ILE A 19 -0.73 -7.16 3.80
CA ILE A 19 -0.83 -5.78 4.32
C ILE A 19 0.08 -4.80 3.56
N GLY A 20 1.32 -5.19 3.27
CA GLY A 20 2.28 -4.38 2.52
C GLY A 20 1.81 -4.11 1.09
N PRO A 21 1.54 -5.16 0.29
CA PRO A 21 0.95 -5.02 -1.05
C PRO A 21 -0.37 -4.25 -1.10
N ILE A 22 -1.25 -4.41 -0.12
CA ILE A 22 -2.52 -3.67 -0.02
C ILE A 22 -2.26 -2.18 0.19
N ILE A 23 -1.36 -1.83 1.12
CA ILE A 23 -0.98 -0.42 1.34
C ILE A 23 -0.36 0.18 0.08
N TRP A 24 0.48 -0.59 -0.62
CA TRP A 24 1.08 -0.15 -1.89
C TRP A 24 0.03 0.04 -3.00
N ALA A 25 -0.90 -0.90 -3.17
CA ALA A 25 -1.98 -0.78 -4.14
C ALA A 25 -2.91 0.40 -3.82
N ALA A 26 -3.23 0.61 -2.54
CA ALA A 26 -4.01 1.77 -2.11
C ALA A 26 -3.26 3.09 -2.36
N HIS A 27 -1.94 3.12 -2.13
CA HIS A 27 -1.10 4.27 -2.46
C HIS A 27 -1.14 4.58 -3.96
N LEU A 28 -0.93 3.59 -4.82
CA LEU A 28 -1.01 3.78 -6.28
C LEU A 28 -2.38 4.27 -6.72
N LEU A 29 -3.46 3.70 -6.20
CA LEU A 29 -4.82 4.12 -6.53
C LEU A 29 -5.07 5.59 -6.15
N LEU A 30 -4.59 6.00 -4.97
CA LEU A 30 -4.74 7.38 -4.48
C LEU A 30 -3.86 8.39 -5.20
N VAL A 31 -2.73 7.96 -5.77
CA VAL A 31 -1.84 8.83 -6.56
C VAL A 31 -2.32 8.91 -8.01
N TYR A 32 -2.47 7.77 -8.67
CA TYR A 32 -2.83 7.69 -10.08
C TYR A 32 -4.28 8.05 -10.35
N GLY A 33 -5.22 7.68 -9.46
CA GLY A 33 -6.64 7.95 -9.66
C GLY A 33 -6.94 9.44 -9.85
N PRO A 34 -6.53 10.32 -8.90
CA PRO A 34 -6.67 11.76 -9.06
C PRO A 34 -5.88 12.32 -10.24
N GLN A 35 -4.65 11.85 -10.48
CA GLN A 35 -3.86 12.30 -11.64
C GLN A 35 -4.59 12.02 -12.97
N SER A 36 -5.10 10.81 -13.17
CA SER A 36 -5.85 10.44 -14.37
C SER A 36 -7.13 11.26 -14.52
N ALA A 37 -7.88 11.46 -13.44
CA ALA A 37 -9.09 12.28 -13.45
C ALA A 37 -8.78 13.75 -13.80
N LEU A 38 -7.75 14.33 -13.18
CA LEU A 38 -7.32 15.71 -13.40
C LEU A 38 -6.82 15.93 -14.83
N CYS A 39 -6.04 15.00 -15.40
CA CYS A 39 -5.64 15.12 -16.79
C CYS A 39 -6.84 15.02 -17.75
N ALA A 40 -7.81 14.13 -17.49
CA ALA A 40 -9.03 14.04 -18.29
C ALA A 40 -9.86 15.35 -18.24
N PHE A 41 -9.99 15.98 -17.07
CA PHE A 41 -10.70 17.26 -16.92
C PHE A 41 -9.95 18.45 -17.51
N ARG A 42 -8.61 18.43 -17.49
CA ARG A 42 -7.76 19.43 -18.15
C ARG A 42 -7.92 19.39 -19.66
N ILE A 43 -7.90 18.20 -20.26
CA ILE A 43 -8.14 17.98 -21.70
C ILE A 43 -9.56 18.45 -22.08
N ALA A 44 -10.54 18.21 -21.22
CA ALA A 44 -11.91 18.69 -21.39
C ALA A 44 -12.10 20.20 -21.11
N GLY A 45 -11.02 20.94 -20.80
CA GLY A 45 -11.05 22.39 -20.59
C GLY A 45 -11.80 22.87 -19.33
N ARG A 46 -12.15 21.95 -18.41
CA ARG A 46 -13.03 22.29 -17.27
C ARG A 46 -12.29 22.84 -16.05
N THR A 47 -11.01 22.50 -15.87
CA THR A 47 -10.24 22.88 -14.68
C THR A 47 -8.78 23.14 -15.01
N GLN A 48 -8.26 24.31 -14.65
CA GLN A 48 -6.82 24.53 -14.50
C GLN A 48 -6.45 24.21 -13.04
N VAL A 49 -5.83 23.05 -12.84
CA VAL A 49 -5.34 22.66 -11.52
C VAL A 49 -3.84 22.90 -11.47
N ASP A 50 -3.40 23.59 -10.44
CA ASP A 50 -1.98 23.92 -10.25
C ASP A 50 -1.15 22.64 -10.02
N PRO A 51 -0.06 22.43 -10.78
CA PRO A 51 0.81 21.25 -10.62
C PRO A 51 1.38 21.10 -9.20
N TRP A 52 1.53 22.22 -8.49
CA TRP A 52 1.98 22.25 -7.09
C TRP A 52 1.04 21.50 -6.15
N LEU A 53 -0.28 21.64 -6.34
CA LEU A 53 -1.28 21.01 -5.49
C LEU A 53 -1.24 19.48 -5.64
N ILE A 54 -1.05 19.00 -6.88
CA ILE A 54 -0.90 17.57 -7.19
C ILE A 54 0.37 17.04 -6.53
N SER A 55 1.49 17.77 -6.64
CA SER A 55 2.76 17.38 -6.05
C SER A 55 2.69 17.29 -4.52
N MET A 56 2.05 18.27 -3.86
CA MET A 56 1.80 18.24 -2.41
C MET A 56 0.93 17.06 -1.99
N LEU A 57 -0.15 16.77 -2.74
CA LEU A 57 -1.03 15.64 -2.45
C LEU A 57 -0.27 14.32 -2.55
N VAL A 58 0.46 14.12 -3.65
CA VAL A 58 1.25 12.90 -3.86
C VAL A 58 2.31 12.76 -2.77
N ALA A 59 3.09 13.80 -2.48
CA ALA A 59 4.08 13.78 -1.42
C ALA A 59 3.45 13.42 -0.06
N GLY A 60 2.30 14.02 0.28
CA GLY A 60 1.57 13.71 1.51
C GLY A 60 1.13 12.24 1.58
N VAL A 61 0.55 11.72 0.50
CA VAL A 61 0.08 10.32 0.42
C VAL A 61 1.25 9.34 0.43
N THR A 62 2.39 9.68 -0.18
CA THR A 62 3.64 8.88 -0.14
C THR A 62 4.19 8.82 1.29
N VAL A 63 4.27 9.94 1.99
CA VAL A 63 4.75 9.99 3.39
C VAL A 63 3.83 9.18 4.30
N ILE A 64 2.51 9.32 4.15
CA ILE A 64 1.53 8.54 4.94
C ILE A 64 1.68 7.04 4.64
N ALA A 65 1.83 6.64 3.38
CA ALA A 65 1.99 5.24 3.00
C ALA A 65 3.32 4.66 3.52
N MET A 66 4.43 5.40 3.43
CA MET A 66 5.72 5.01 4.02
C MET A 66 5.60 4.85 5.53
N ALA A 67 4.97 5.80 6.22
CA ALA A 67 4.75 5.72 7.66
C ALA A 67 3.90 4.50 8.03
N ALA A 68 2.83 4.21 7.27
CA ALA A 68 1.98 3.04 7.48
C ALA A 68 2.77 1.72 7.32
N VAL A 69 3.59 1.58 6.28
CA VAL A 69 4.43 0.37 6.10
C VAL A 69 5.53 0.29 7.15
N MET A 70 6.14 1.42 7.52
CA MET A 70 7.16 1.44 8.58
C MET A 70 6.57 1.01 9.93
N LEU A 71 5.35 1.46 10.25
CA LEU A 71 4.63 1.07 11.46
C LEU A 71 4.27 -0.42 11.47
N THR A 72 3.88 -0.99 10.31
CA THR A 72 3.60 -2.43 10.21
C THR A 72 4.87 -3.27 10.37
N LEU A 73 5.99 -2.81 9.83
CA LEU A 73 7.31 -3.44 9.99
C LEU A 73 7.85 -3.34 11.42
N TRP A 74 7.63 -2.22 12.12
CA TRP A 74 8.16 -2.01 13.47
C TRP A 74 7.32 -2.71 14.56
N ARG A 75 6.02 -2.90 14.33
CA ARG A 75 5.12 -3.57 15.29
C ARG A 75 4.35 -4.74 14.69
N PRO A 76 5.03 -5.79 14.17
CA PRO A 76 4.37 -6.95 13.56
C PRO A 76 3.44 -7.66 14.54
N ARG A 77 3.76 -7.66 15.85
CA ARG A 77 2.93 -8.25 16.92
C ARG A 77 1.59 -7.53 17.12
N ARG A 78 1.50 -6.21 16.93
CA ARG A 78 0.23 -5.48 17.03
C ARG A 78 -0.64 -5.72 15.79
N VAL A 79 -0.02 -5.74 14.61
CA VAL A 79 -0.70 -6.01 13.35
C VAL A 79 -1.28 -7.43 13.36
N ALA A 80 -0.50 -8.44 13.79
CA ALA A 80 -0.99 -9.81 13.93
C ALA A 80 -2.22 -9.90 14.86
N ARG A 81 -2.23 -9.12 15.96
CA ARG A 81 -3.36 -9.05 16.89
C ARG A 81 -4.61 -8.39 16.27
N ILE A 82 -4.45 -7.34 15.47
CA ILE A 82 -5.56 -6.70 14.73
C ILE A 82 -6.20 -7.69 13.77
N PHE A 83 -5.40 -8.48 13.06
CA PHE A 83 -5.88 -9.50 12.13
C PHE A 83 -6.29 -10.82 12.80
N ARG A 84 -6.37 -10.87 14.14
CA ARG A 84 -6.69 -12.07 14.92
C ARG A 84 -5.84 -13.29 14.52
N PHE A 85 -4.62 -13.05 14.06
CA PHE A 85 -3.67 -14.10 13.70
C PHE A 85 -2.79 -14.40 14.91
N ASP A 86 -2.98 -15.57 15.50
CA ASP A 86 -2.14 -16.03 16.60
C ASP A 86 -0.86 -16.66 16.06
N ALA A 87 0.12 -15.80 15.75
CA ALA A 87 1.44 -16.20 15.28
C ALA A 87 2.21 -17.07 16.31
N ALA A 88 1.71 -17.22 17.54
CA ALA A 88 2.33 -18.05 18.57
C ALA A 88 1.97 -19.54 18.45
N ALA A 89 0.89 -19.90 17.75
CA ALA A 89 0.41 -21.28 17.65
C ALA A 89 0.99 -22.07 16.47
N ASN A 90 1.79 -21.43 15.59
CA ASN A 90 2.20 -22.00 14.31
C ASN A 90 3.72 -22.20 14.26
N ASP A 91 4.19 -23.43 14.01
CA ASP A 91 5.62 -23.80 13.89
C ASP A 91 6.36 -22.97 12.81
N ASN A 92 5.63 -22.46 11.82
CA ASN A 92 6.18 -21.68 10.71
C ASN A 92 6.29 -20.16 10.97
N ARG A 93 6.33 -19.74 12.24
CA ARG A 93 6.39 -18.32 12.63
C ARG A 93 7.55 -17.55 11.99
N SER A 94 8.74 -18.14 11.90
CA SER A 94 9.92 -17.50 11.33
C SER A 94 9.77 -17.26 9.82
N PHE A 95 9.19 -18.23 9.11
CA PHE A 95 8.90 -18.12 7.67
C PHE A 95 7.89 -17.02 7.39
N ILE A 96 6.76 -17.00 8.09
CA ILE A 96 5.70 -16.00 7.90
C ILE A 96 6.21 -14.57 8.19
N LEU A 97 6.98 -14.40 9.27
CA LEU A 97 7.58 -13.11 9.60
C LEU A 97 8.63 -12.67 8.57
N SER A 98 9.43 -13.61 8.05
CA SER A 98 10.41 -13.33 7.00
C SER A 98 9.72 -12.89 5.71
N SER A 99 8.71 -13.63 5.24
CA SER A 99 7.93 -13.29 4.04
C SER A 99 7.23 -11.94 4.19
N MET A 100 6.60 -11.66 5.33
CA MET A 100 5.97 -10.36 5.60
C MET A 100 7.00 -9.22 5.51
N ARG A 101 8.21 -9.43 6.05
CA ARG A 101 9.28 -8.42 6.03
C ARG A 101 9.79 -8.18 4.61
N TRP A 102 10.03 -9.22 3.82
CA TRP A 102 10.43 -9.08 2.41
C TRP A 102 9.34 -8.38 1.60
N LEU A 103 8.07 -8.77 1.75
CA LEU A 103 6.95 -8.11 1.07
C LEU A 103 6.78 -6.65 1.50
N GLY A 104 7.02 -6.33 2.77
CA GLY A 104 7.01 -4.96 3.28
C GLY A 104 8.17 -4.11 2.73
N VAL A 105 9.37 -4.67 2.64
CA VAL A 105 10.53 -4.00 2.01
C VAL A 105 10.26 -3.76 0.53
N LEU A 106 9.72 -4.76 -0.18
CA LEU A 106 9.36 -4.64 -1.59
C LEU A 106 8.30 -3.55 -1.80
N ALA A 107 7.30 -3.48 -0.92
CA ALA A 107 6.29 -2.43 -0.92
C ALA A 107 6.89 -1.04 -0.66
N LEU A 108 7.82 -0.90 0.29
CA LEU A 108 8.52 0.37 0.54
C LEU A 108 9.31 0.83 -0.68
N ILE A 109 10.04 -0.09 -1.32
CA ILE A 109 10.78 0.21 -2.56
C ILE A 109 9.80 0.65 -3.65
N GLY A 110 8.65 -0.03 -3.78
CA GLY A 110 7.59 0.35 -4.71
C GLY A 110 7.00 1.73 -4.44
N ILE A 111 6.73 2.08 -3.18
CA ILE A 111 6.24 3.42 -2.78
C ILE A 111 7.30 4.49 -3.08
N ALA A 112 8.57 4.23 -2.76
CA ALA A 112 9.66 5.17 -2.98
C ALA A 112 9.89 5.43 -4.47
N LEU A 113 9.90 4.38 -5.30
CA LEU A 113 10.02 4.50 -6.76
C LEU A 113 8.81 5.20 -7.37
N ALA A 114 7.59 4.87 -6.94
CA ALA A 114 6.38 5.54 -7.42
C ALA A 114 6.35 7.03 -7.05
N GLY A 115 6.77 7.39 -5.83
CA GLY A 115 6.95 8.79 -5.45
C GLY A 115 8.01 9.49 -6.31
N ALA A 116 9.15 8.83 -6.54
CA ALA A 116 10.24 9.39 -7.35
C ALA A 116 9.81 9.65 -8.80
N THR A 117 9.07 8.74 -9.44
CA THR A 117 8.61 8.94 -10.83
C THR A 117 7.65 10.12 -10.95
N THR A 118 6.78 10.34 -9.97
CA THR A 118 5.85 11.49 -9.98
C THR A 118 6.53 12.85 -9.83
N LEU A 119 7.75 12.89 -9.27
CA LEU A 119 8.54 14.12 -9.17
C LEU A 119 9.31 14.42 -10.48
N ILE A 120 9.59 13.39 -11.27
CA ILE A 120 10.41 13.49 -12.49
C ILE A 120 9.54 13.67 -13.73
N LEU A 121 8.33 13.08 -13.77
CA LEU A 121 7.44 13.14 -14.92
C LEU A 121 6.28 14.12 -14.71
N ASP A 122 6.08 15.00 -15.69
CA ASP A 122 4.85 15.80 -15.79
C ASP A 122 3.66 14.85 -16.05
N PRO A 123 2.70 14.72 -15.10
CA PRO A 123 1.70 13.66 -15.15
C PRO A 123 0.75 13.78 -16.35
N CYS A 124 0.58 14.98 -16.90
CA CYS A 124 -0.25 15.21 -18.08
C CYS A 124 0.53 15.41 -19.38
N ALA A 125 1.87 15.41 -19.36
CA ALA A 125 2.67 15.48 -20.60
C ALA A 125 2.71 14.12 -21.33
N GLN A 126 2.51 13.02 -20.60
CA GLN A 126 2.56 11.66 -21.13
C GLN A 126 1.31 11.25 -21.94
N LEU A 127 0.21 12.02 -21.84
CA LEU A 127 -1.07 11.76 -22.53
C LEU A 127 -1.28 12.63 -23.79
N ARG A 128 -0.29 13.43 -24.18
CA ARG A 128 -0.32 14.26 -25.40
C ARG A 128 0.41 13.55 -26.53
#